data_AF-A0ABC9ECU3-F1
#
_entry.id   AF-A0ABC9ECU3-F1
#
_cell.length_a   1.000
_cell.length_b   1.000
_cell.length_c   1.000
_cell.angle_alpha   90.00
_cell.angle_beta   90.00
_cell.angle_gamma   90.00
#
_symmetry.space_group_name_H-M   'P 1'
#
loop_
_entity.id
_entity.type
_entity.pdbx_description
1 polymer ?
#
loop_
_entity_poly.entity_id
_entity_poly.type
_entity_poly.pdbx_seq_one_letter_code
_entity_poly.pdbx_strand_id
1 'polypeptide(L)'
;MSGEQDHVSKSSSSSISSSTQESEEEVSVTIGSLLAQAKNSSGHSLGKRLSHLGSIPYTPRVNGKIPNVDNATLDHERLLERLGNYGLAEFQIEGDGNCQFRALADQIFRNPDYHKHVRKAIMKQLKEFRKQYESYVPMEYKVYLKTMKRSGEWGDHLTLQAAADRFGAKICLLTSFKDTCLIEIVPRDLTPTKGNMIANPSLAHTFAVLWLSFWCEVHYNSLYGIDDLLTRKTKKKHWLF
;
A
#
# COMPACT_ATOMS: atom_id res chain seq x y z
N MET A 1 -68.83 -21.94 33.12
CA MET A 1 -68.82 -22.38 31.72
C MET A 1 -67.96 -21.41 30.94
N SER A 2 -66.93 -21.94 30.27
CA SER A 2 -66.28 -21.41 29.06
C SER A 2 -65.34 -20.21 29.16
N GLY A 3 -64.08 -20.42 28.72
CA GLY A 3 -63.36 -19.47 27.87
C GLY A 3 -61.99 -18.98 28.35
N GLU A 4 -60.91 -19.54 27.78
CA GLU A 4 -59.51 -19.06 27.80
C GLU A 4 -59.32 -17.73 27.04
N GLN A 5 -58.28 -16.95 27.38
CA GLN A 5 -57.12 -16.66 26.48
C GLN A 5 -56.08 -15.69 27.08
N ASP A 6 -54.82 -15.99 26.74
CA ASP A 6 -53.55 -15.33 27.07
C ASP A 6 -53.39 -13.89 26.57
N HIS A 7 -52.54 -13.10 27.25
CA HIS A 7 -51.71 -12.09 26.57
C HIS A 7 -50.37 -11.82 27.28
N VAL A 8 -49.30 -12.14 26.55
CA VAL A 8 -47.89 -11.84 26.85
C VAL A 8 -47.62 -10.35 26.69
N SER A 9 -47.00 -9.72 27.70
CA SER A 9 -46.44 -8.35 27.61
C SER A 9 -44.94 -8.42 27.34
N LYS A 10 -44.51 -8.00 26.13
CA LYS A 10 -43.10 -7.76 25.78
C LYS A 10 -42.83 -6.27 25.80
N SER A 11 -41.94 -5.85 26.69
CA SER A 11 -41.41 -4.49 26.78
C SER A 11 -40.53 -4.17 25.57
N SER A 12 -40.84 -3.09 24.86
CA SER A 12 -40.05 -2.56 23.75
C SER A 12 -38.90 -1.70 24.28
N SER A 13 -37.66 -2.07 23.97
CA SER A 13 -36.51 -1.16 24.05
C SER A 13 -36.05 -0.81 22.63
N SER A 14 -36.08 0.48 22.35
CA SER A 14 -35.78 1.09 21.06
C SER A 14 -34.30 1.02 20.69
N SER A 15 -34.03 0.48 19.51
CA SER A 15 -32.72 0.44 18.87
C SER A 15 -32.25 1.84 18.47
N ILE A 16 -31.09 2.26 18.95
CA ILE A 16 -30.27 3.29 18.30
C ILE A 16 -28.95 2.63 17.92
N SER A 17 -28.88 2.09 16.71
CA SER A 17 -27.63 1.65 16.10
C SER A 17 -27.14 2.76 15.17
N SER A 18 -26.15 3.53 15.63
CA SER A 18 -25.48 4.58 14.86
C SER A 18 -24.82 3.98 13.61
N SER A 19 -25.30 4.39 12.45
CA SER A 19 -24.75 4.08 11.14
C SER A 19 -23.41 4.75 10.92
N THR A 20 -22.33 3.97 10.82
CA THR A 20 -21.05 4.40 10.24
C THR A 20 -20.88 3.68 8.90
N GLN A 21 -21.61 4.17 7.90
CA GLN A 21 -21.30 3.95 6.49
C GLN A 21 -20.99 5.32 5.89
N GLU A 22 -19.84 5.87 6.23
CA GLU A 22 -19.24 6.95 5.45
C GLU A 22 -18.96 6.41 4.03
N SER A 23 -19.28 7.20 3.02
CA SER A 23 -19.38 6.73 1.64
C SER A 23 -18.00 6.46 1.02
N GLU A 24 -17.84 5.36 0.27
CA GLU A 24 -16.56 4.97 -0.36
C GLU A 24 -15.99 6.04 -1.32
N GLU A 25 -16.87 6.92 -1.81
CA GLU A 25 -16.52 8.04 -2.69
C GLU A 25 -15.74 9.13 -1.94
N GLU A 26 -16.13 9.45 -0.70
CA GLU A 26 -15.48 10.48 0.13
C GLU A 26 -14.04 10.08 0.51
N VAL A 27 -13.83 8.80 0.84
CA VAL A 27 -12.48 8.25 1.10
C VAL A 27 -11.61 8.33 -0.15
N SER A 28 -12.17 8.05 -1.32
CA SER A 28 -11.44 8.07 -2.60
C SER A 28 -11.03 9.50 -2.99
N VAL A 29 -11.94 10.48 -2.82
CA VAL A 29 -11.65 11.91 -3.02
C VAL A 29 -10.55 12.39 -2.07
N THR A 30 -10.59 11.94 -0.81
CA THR A 30 -9.58 12.34 0.17
C THR A 30 -8.20 11.76 -0.12
N ILE A 31 -8.12 10.49 -0.52
CA ILE A 31 -6.86 9.88 -0.98
C ILE A 31 -6.31 10.64 -2.19
N GLY A 32 -7.16 10.99 -3.16
CA GLY A 32 -6.76 11.80 -4.32
C GLY A 32 -6.13 13.14 -3.93
N SER A 33 -6.73 13.85 -2.97
CA SER A 33 -6.21 15.11 -2.44
C SER A 33 -4.86 14.93 -1.71
N LEU A 34 -4.73 13.88 -0.87
CA LEU A 34 -3.49 13.58 -0.16
C LEU A 34 -2.35 13.24 -1.12
N LEU A 35 -2.63 12.42 -2.14
CA LEU A 35 -1.65 12.08 -3.16
C LEU A 35 -1.26 13.29 -4.02
N ALA A 36 -2.20 14.18 -4.34
CA ALA A 36 -1.90 15.43 -5.04
C ALA A 36 -0.99 16.36 -4.20
N GLN A 37 -1.20 16.45 -2.89
CA GLN A 37 -0.30 17.18 -1.99
C GLN A 37 1.10 16.55 -1.93
N ALA A 38 1.19 15.21 -1.92
CA ALA A 38 2.45 14.48 -1.94
C ALA A 38 3.23 14.66 -3.26
N LYS A 39 2.56 14.95 -4.39
CA LYS A 39 3.25 15.32 -5.64
C LYS A 39 4.02 16.65 -5.51
N ASN A 40 3.51 17.58 -4.71
CA ASN A 40 4.04 18.94 -4.61
C ASN A 40 5.13 19.11 -3.55
N SER A 41 5.40 18.10 -2.71
CA SER A 41 6.38 18.19 -1.62
C SER A 41 7.15 16.89 -1.43
N SER A 42 8.44 17.00 -1.08
CA SER A 42 9.49 15.96 -0.84
C SER A 42 9.72 14.86 -1.91
N GLY A 43 8.69 14.27 -2.51
CA GLY A 43 8.81 13.19 -3.51
C GLY A 43 9.58 13.57 -4.78
N HIS A 44 9.52 14.84 -5.19
CA HIS A 44 10.30 15.37 -6.32
C HIS A 44 11.81 15.37 -6.03
N SER A 45 12.21 15.60 -4.78
CA SER A 45 13.62 15.61 -4.37
C SER A 45 14.23 14.20 -4.38
N LEU A 46 13.47 13.19 -3.93
CA LEU A 46 13.92 11.79 -3.96
C LEU A 46 14.02 11.25 -5.39
N GLY A 47 13.02 11.56 -6.23
CA GLY A 47 13.06 11.17 -7.65
C GLY A 47 14.31 11.67 -8.36
N LYS A 48 14.73 12.92 -8.10
CA LYS A 48 15.98 13.49 -8.63
C LYS A 48 17.23 12.84 -8.03
N ARG A 49 17.24 12.56 -6.72
CA ARG A 49 18.38 11.91 -6.04
C ARG A 49 18.66 10.51 -6.58
N LEU A 50 17.61 9.76 -6.89
CA LEU A 50 17.69 8.34 -7.26
C LEU A 50 17.55 8.08 -8.76
N SER A 51 17.43 9.12 -9.60
CA SER A 51 17.21 8.97 -11.05
C SER A 51 18.33 8.27 -11.79
N HIS A 52 19.53 8.19 -11.21
CA HIS A 52 20.69 7.52 -11.78
C HIS A 52 20.67 6.00 -11.54
N LEU A 53 19.83 5.52 -10.63
CA LEU A 53 19.63 4.10 -10.38
C LEU A 53 18.70 3.56 -11.45
N GLY A 54 19.28 3.02 -12.52
CA GLY A 54 18.52 2.45 -13.63
C GLY A 54 17.44 1.48 -13.14
N SER A 55 16.27 1.52 -13.77
CA SER A 55 15.14 0.64 -13.44
C SER A 55 15.16 -0.59 -14.34
N ILE A 56 15.01 -1.78 -13.75
CA ILE A 56 14.87 -3.04 -14.47
C ILE A 56 13.38 -3.35 -14.61
N PRO A 57 12.91 -3.90 -15.75
CA PRO A 57 11.53 -4.34 -15.90
C PRO A 57 11.08 -5.24 -14.74
N TYR A 58 10.08 -4.77 -14.02
CA TYR A 58 9.54 -5.44 -12.85
C TYR A 58 8.44 -6.44 -13.24
N THR A 59 8.58 -7.68 -12.81
CA THR A 59 7.52 -8.70 -12.91
C THR A 59 6.96 -8.96 -11.51
N PRO A 60 5.66 -8.70 -11.26
CA PRO A 60 5.02 -9.04 -9.99
C PRO A 60 5.14 -10.53 -9.66
N ARG A 61 5.29 -10.85 -8.38
CA ARG A 61 5.40 -12.23 -7.88
C ARG A 61 4.82 -12.37 -6.48
N VAL A 62 4.58 -13.61 -6.06
CA VAL A 62 4.33 -13.92 -4.65
C VAL A 62 5.67 -13.98 -3.88
N ASN A 63 5.60 -13.92 -2.55
CA ASN A 63 6.79 -13.98 -1.70
C ASN A 63 7.63 -15.23 -1.93
N GLY A 64 8.95 -15.07 -1.81
CA GLY A 64 9.91 -16.15 -1.91
C GLY A 64 10.12 -16.86 -0.57
N LYS A 65 11.24 -17.57 -0.47
CA LYS A 65 11.71 -18.13 0.80
C LYS A 65 12.42 -17.03 1.59
N ILE A 66 12.14 -16.96 2.89
CA ILE A 66 12.88 -16.09 3.81
C ILE A 66 14.36 -16.53 3.80
N PRO A 67 15.32 -15.61 3.64
CA PRO A 67 16.74 -15.94 3.70
C PRO A 67 17.14 -16.50 5.07
N ASN A 68 18.26 -17.23 5.12
CA ASN A 68 18.86 -17.59 6.42
C ASN A 68 19.40 -16.33 7.13
N VAL A 69 19.70 -16.45 8.42
CA VAL A 69 20.10 -15.30 9.27
C VAL A 69 21.32 -14.57 8.72
N ASP A 70 22.33 -15.30 8.26
CA ASP A 70 23.56 -14.70 7.73
C ASP A 70 23.29 -13.88 6.46
N ASN A 71 22.53 -14.43 5.52
CA ASN A 71 22.15 -13.72 4.30
C ASN A 71 21.23 -12.54 4.61
N ALA A 72 20.27 -12.70 5.53
CA ALA A 72 19.39 -11.63 5.97
C ALA A 72 20.20 -10.47 6.60
N THR A 73 21.23 -10.79 7.38
CA THR A 73 22.13 -9.80 7.98
C THR A 73 22.91 -9.04 6.91
N LEU A 74 23.51 -9.74 5.94
CA LEU A 74 24.21 -9.12 4.82
C LEU A 74 23.29 -8.27 3.93
N ASP A 75 22.05 -8.71 3.74
CA ASP A 75 21.02 -7.94 3.05
C ASP A 75 20.70 -6.65 3.81
N HIS A 76 20.52 -6.74 5.13
CA HIS A 76 20.24 -5.56 5.95
C HIS A 76 21.41 -4.56 5.95
N GLU A 77 22.65 -5.02 6.09
CA GLU A 77 23.85 -4.17 5.99
C GLU A 77 23.92 -3.43 4.65
N ARG A 78 23.66 -4.12 3.54
CA ARG A 78 23.58 -3.51 2.21
C ARG A 78 22.47 -2.47 2.10
N LEU A 79 21.32 -2.69 2.76
CA LEU A 79 20.26 -1.69 2.80
C LEU A 79 20.70 -0.45 3.57
N LEU A 80 21.32 -0.61 4.74
CA LEU A 80 21.85 0.48 5.55
C LEU A 80 22.89 1.32 4.79
N GLU A 81 23.79 0.65 4.05
CA GLU A 81 24.76 1.32 3.19
C GLU A 81 24.08 2.16 2.11
N ARG A 82 23.07 1.59 1.42
CA ARG A 82 22.28 2.31 0.41
C ARG A 82 21.56 3.52 1.01
N LEU A 83 20.97 3.38 2.18
CA LEU A 83 20.31 4.50 2.87
C LEU A 83 21.29 5.64 3.14
N GLY A 84 22.49 5.32 3.66
CA GLY A 84 23.55 6.29 3.90
C GLY A 84 24.03 6.99 2.64
N ASN A 85 24.34 6.21 1.60
CA ASN A 85 24.89 6.72 0.33
C ASN A 85 23.94 7.68 -0.40
N TYR A 86 22.63 7.51 -0.24
CA TYR A 86 21.63 8.35 -0.91
C TYR A 86 20.97 9.41 0.01
N GLY A 87 21.44 9.54 1.25
CA GLY A 87 20.88 10.51 2.21
C GLY A 87 19.42 10.24 2.53
N LEU A 88 19.09 8.97 2.76
CA LEU A 88 17.73 8.47 3.01
C LEU A 88 17.58 8.02 4.45
N ALA A 89 16.34 8.07 4.94
CA ALA A 89 15.98 7.59 6.26
C ALA A 89 14.69 6.77 6.22
N GLU A 90 14.65 5.73 7.05
CA GLU A 90 13.47 4.91 7.25
C GLU A 90 12.64 5.45 8.41
N PHE A 91 11.34 5.66 8.16
CA PHE A 91 10.37 5.68 9.23
C PHE A 91 10.10 4.23 9.65
N GLN A 92 10.49 3.89 10.87
CA GLN A 92 10.42 2.53 11.39
C GLN A 92 8.98 2.06 11.55
N ILE A 93 8.64 1.03 10.77
CA ILE A 93 7.37 0.31 10.80
C ILE A 93 7.50 -0.91 11.69
N GLU A 94 6.44 -1.23 12.42
CA GLU A 94 6.36 -2.44 13.24
C GLU A 94 6.67 -3.70 12.42
N GLY A 95 7.56 -4.55 12.93
CA GLY A 95 7.99 -5.81 12.32
C GLY A 95 6.94 -6.93 12.44
N ASP A 96 5.69 -6.63 12.06
CA ASP A 96 4.59 -7.58 11.99
C ASP A 96 4.27 -7.95 10.53
N GLY A 97 3.40 -8.93 10.33
CA GLY A 97 2.94 -9.31 8.98
C GLY A 97 2.05 -8.25 8.29
N ASN A 98 1.93 -7.04 8.83
CA ASN A 98 1.26 -5.92 8.19
C ASN A 98 2.24 -4.84 7.70
N CYS A 99 3.55 -5.02 7.87
CA CYS A 99 4.58 -4.03 7.58
C CYS A 99 4.42 -3.35 6.22
N GLN A 100 4.20 -4.12 5.14
CA GLN A 100 3.99 -3.55 3.79
C GLN A 100 2.79 -2.60 3.74
N PHE A 101 1.66 -3.00 4.33
CA PHE A 101 0.42 -2.20 4.34
C PHE A 101 0.55 -0.98 5.25
N ARG A 102 1.30 -1.09 6.35
CA ARG A 102 1.62 0.03 7.26
C ARG A 102 2.54 1.04 6.58
N ALA A 103 3.55 0.58 5.86
CA ALA A 103 4.47 1.45 5.13
C ALA A 103 3.74 2.19 4.00
N LEU A 104 2.84 1.52 3.27
CA LEU A 104 1.95 2.16 2.30
C LEU A 104 1.00 3.18 2.97
N ALA A 105 0.37 2.82 4.08
CA ALA A 105 -0.50 3.72 4.83
C ALA A 105 0.26 4.96 5.34
N ASP A 106 1.50 4.78 5.76
CA ASP A 106 2.38 5.86 6.15
C ASP A 106 2.69 6.80 4.98
N GLN A 107 3.02 6.29 3.79
CA GLN A 107 3.28 7.13 2.62
C GLN A 107 2.03 7.88 2.13
N ILE A 108 0.84 7.28 2.23
CA ILE A 108 -0.42 7.87 1.74
C ILE A 108 -1.02 8.85 2.77
N PHE A 109 -1.12 8.43 4.03
CA PHE A 109 -1.87 9.13 5.08
C PHE A 109 -0.96 9.79 6.13
N ARG A 110 0.37 9.61 6.04
CA ARG A 110 1.33 9.95 7.11
C ARG A 110 0.98 9.32 8.45
N ASN A 111 0.31 8.16 8.41
CA ASN A 111 -0.08 7.39 9.59
C ASN A 111 -0.20 5.88 9.25
N PRO A 112 0.65 5.02 9.83
CA PRO A 112 0.63 3.57 9.58
C PRO A 112 -0.61 2.86 10.12
N ASP A 113 -1.37 3.45 11.05
CA ASP A 113 -2.56 2.83 11.65
C ASP A 113 -3.69 2.59 10.63
N TYR A 114 -3.66 3.29 9.49
CA TYR A 114 -4.60 3.06 8.38
C TYR A 114 -4.29 1.81 7.55
N HIS A 115 -3.32 0.96 7.95
CA HIS A 115 -2.95 -0.26 7.22
C HIS A 115 -4.12 -1.20 6.91
N LYS A 116 -5.14 -1.27 7.78
CA LYS A 116 -6.36 -2.07 7.55
C LYS A 116 -7.15 -1.57 6.34
N HIS A 117 -7.26 -0.25 6.19
CA HIS A 117 -7.94 0.40 5.07
C HIS A 117 -7.16 0.16 3.76
N VAL A 118 -5.84 0.30 3.82
CA VAL A 118 -4.95 0.01 2.69
C VAL A 118 -5.08 -1.45 2.25
N ARG A 119 -5.01 -2.42 3.18
CA ARG A 119 -5.22 -3.84 2.86
C ARG A 119 -6.59 -4.07 2.24
N LYS A 120 -7.66 -3.50 2.80
CA LYS A 120 -9.02 -3.65 2.26
C LYS A 120 -9.12 -3.13 0.81
N ALA A 121 -8.52 -1.97 0.53
CA ALA A 121 -8.52 -1.38 -0.82
C ALA A 121 -7.73 -2.24 -1.82
N ILE A 122 -6.56 -2.73 -1.45
CA ILE A 122 -5.74 -3.64 -2.28
C ILE A 122 -6.48 -4.96 -2.54
N MET A 123 -7.12 -5.53 -1.52
CA MET A 123 -7.92 -6.75 -1.69
C MET A 123 -9.11 -6.54 -2.63
N LYS A 124 -9.73 -5.36 -2.61
CA LYS A 124 -10.80 -4.98 -3.55
C LYS A 124 -10.25 -4.95 -4.98
N GLN A 125 -9.09 -4.31 -5.21
CA GLN A 125 -8.40 -4.29 -6.50
C GLN A 125 -8.11 -5.70 -7.04
N LEU A 126 -7.46 -6.54 -6.22
CA LEU A 126 -7.12 -7.91 -6.61
C LEU A 126 -8.37 -8.73 -6.96
N LYS A 127 -9.47 -8.54 -6.23
CA LYS A 127 -10.73 -9.23 -6.48
C LYS A 127 -11.42 -8.77 -7.76
N GLU A 128 -11.50 -7.45 -8.00
CA GLU A 128 -12.20 -6.84 -9.14
C GLU A 128 -11.47 -7.08 -10.46
N PHE A 129 -10.14 -6.99 -10.46
CA PHE A 129 -9.30 -7.07 -11.66
C PHE A 129 -8.50 -8.37 -11.75
N ARG A 130 -9.09 -9.48 -11.29
CA ARG A 130 -8.47 -10.82 -11.21
C ARG A 130 -7.59 -11.20 -12.41
N LYS A 131 -8.06 -10.98 -13.64
CA LYS A 131 -7.37 -11.35 -14.89
C LYS A 131 -5.98 -10.73 -15.02
N GLN A 132 -5.74 -9.60 -14.34
CA GLN A 132 -4.45 -8.89 -14.38
C GLN A 132 -3.41 -9.49 -13.43
N TYR A 133 -3.85 -10.29 -12.44
CA TYR A 133 -3.00 -10.74 -11.34
C TYR A 133 -2.89 -12.26 -11.25
N GLU A 134 -3.91 -13.00 -11.69
CA GLU A 134 -4.00 -14.45 -11.44
C GLU A 134 -2.85 -15.26 -12.04
N SER A 135 -2.28 -14.84 -13.17
CA SER A 135 -1.16 -15.52 -13.82
C SER A 135 0.15 -15.49 -13.02
N TYR A 136 0.28 -14.58 -12.06
CA TYR A 136 1.45 -14.46 -11.18
C TYR A 136 1.35 -15.30 -9.91
N VAL A 137 0.19 -15.90 -9.65
CA VAL A 137 -0.10 -16.66 -8.44
C VAL A 137 0.03 -18.15 -8.74
N PRO A 138 1.00 -18.87 -8.13
CA PRO A 138 1.26 -20.29 -8.42
C PRO A 138 0.26 -21.26 -7.77
N MET A 139 -0.79 -20.74 -7.15
CA MET A 139 -1.82 -21.50 -6.44
C MET A 139 -3.22 -21.05 -6.89
N GLU A 140 -4.27 -21.73 -6.43
CA GLU A 140 -5.63 -21.28 -6.75
C GLU A 140 -5.85 -19.84 -6.26
N TYR A 141 -6.21 -18.94 -7.17
CA TYR A 141 -6.33 -17.51 -6.88
C TYR A 141 -7.31 -17.22 -5.72
N LYS A 142 -8.38 -18.01 -5.58
CA LYS A 142 -9.31 -17.86 -4.46
C LYS A 142 -8.64 -18.17 -3.11
N VAL A 143 -7.76 -19.16 -3.05
CA VAL A 143 -6.98 -19.49 -1.85
C VAL A 143 -6.03 -18.34 -1.52
N TYR A 144 -5.30 -17.83 -2.51
CA TYR A 144 -4.45 -16.65 -2.36
C TYR A 144 -5.22 -15.46 -1.78
N LEU A 145 -6.37 -15.10 -2.36
CA LEU A 145 -7.19 -13.99 -1.86
C LEU A 145 -7.68 -14.20 -0.43
N LYS A 146 -8.07 -15.43 -0.08
CA LYS A 146 -8.53 -15.77 1.28
C LYS A 146 -7.41 -15.61 2.30
N THR A 147 -6.20 -16.01 1.94
CA THR A 147 -5.00 -15.88 2.77
C THR A 147 -4.60 -14.40 2.91
N MET A 148 -4.43 -13.69 1.80
CA MET A 148 -3.98 -12.28 1.76
C MET A 148 -4.94 -11.30 2.45
N LYS A 149 -6.23 -11.65 2.54
CA LYS A 149 -7.22 -10.86 3.30
C LYS A 149 -6.95 -10.82 4.81
N ARG A 150 -6.28 -11.83 5.38
CA ARG A 150 -6.08 -11.97 6.82
C ARG A 150 -5.13 -10.89 7.34
N SER A 151 -5.46 -10.29 8.48
CA SER A 151 -4.54 -9.41 9.19
C SER A 151 -3.31 -10.20 9.64
N GLY A 152 -2.13 -9.62 9.47
CA GLY A 152 -0.86 -10.29 9.72
C GLY A 152 -0.38 -11.22 8.59
N GLU A 153 -1.14 -11.38 7.50
CA GLU A 153 -0.61 -12.04 6.31
C GLU A 153 0.34 -11.10 5.57
N TRP A 154 1.55 -11.58 5.28
CA TRP A 154 2.59 -10.77 4.67
C TRP A 154 2.19 -10.37 3.25
N GLY A 155 2.31 -9.09 2.94
CA GLY A 155 2.15 -8.60 1.57
C GLY A 155 3.31 -9.09 0.68
N ASP A 156 3.08 -9.10 -0.63
CA ASP A 156 4.04 -9.53 -1.63
C ASP A 156 4.21 -8.49 -2.74
N HIS A 157 4.97 -8.85 -3.77
CA HIS A 157 5.19 -8.03 -4.94
C HIS A 157 3.89 -7.79 -5.74
N LEU A 158 2.94 -8.73 -5.70
CA LEU A 158 1.63 -8.60 -6.34
C LEU A 158 0.73 -7.59 -5.61
N THR A 159 0.74 -7.55 -4.28
CA THR A 159 0.01 -6.55 -3.49
C THR A 159 0.57 -5.15 -3.67
N LEU A 160 1.89 -4.98 -3.88
CA LEU A 160 2.47 -3.69 -4.26
C LEU A 160 1.95 -3.22 -5.63
N GLN A 161 1.90 -4.11 -6.62
CA GLN A 161 1.35 -3.76 -7.92
C GLN A 161 -0.12 -3.38 -7.84
N ALA A 162 -0.93 -4.16 -7.12
CA ALA A 162 -2.33 -3.82 -6.87
C ALA A 162 -2.51 -2.52 -6.07
N ALA A 163 -1.58 -2.18 -5.16
CA ALA A 163 -1.58 -0.89 -4.48
C ALA A 163 -1.32 0.27 -5.47
N ALA A 164 -0.31 0.12 -6.33
CA ALA A 164 -0.01 1.12 -7.36
C ALA A 164 -1.22 1.36 -8.26
N ASP A 165 -1.84 0.28 -8.74
CA ASP A 165 -3.04 0.32 -9.58
C ASP A 165 -4.23 0.97 -8.85
N ARG A 166 -4.48 0.57 -7.59
CA ARG A 166 -5.63 1.04 -6.81
C ARG A 166 -5.56 2.53 -6.45
N PHE A 167 -4.35 3.02 -6.15
CA PHE A 167 -4.14 4.39 -5.68
C PHE A 167 -3.66 5.33 -6.79
N GLY A 168 -3.44 4.84 -8.02
CA GLY A 168 -2.92 5.64 -9.13
C GLY A 168 -1.56 6.28 -8.79
N ALA A 169 -0.72 5.55 -8.06
CA ALA A 169 0.56 6.03 -7.55
C ALA A 169 1.69 5.09 -7.96
N LYS A 170 2.83 5.66 -8.37
CA LYS A 170 4.07 4.89 -8.57
C LYS A 170 4.61 4.50 -7.20
N ILE A 171 5.12 3.28 -7.07
CA ILE A 171 5.86 2.86 -5.89
C ILE A 171 7.33 2.70 -6.28
N CYS A 172 8.21 3.37 -5.55
CA CYS A 172 9.66 3.20 -5.67
C CYS A 172 10.16 2.46 -4.43
N LEU A 173 10.76 1.29 -4.65
CA LEU A 173 11.20 0.38 -3.61
C LEU A 173 12.72 0.29 -3.61
N LEU A 174 13.36 0.88 -2.61
CA LEU A 174 14.79 0.68 -2.36
C LEU A 174 14.97 -0.69 -1.70
N THR A 175 15.62 -1.63 -2.38
CA THR A 175 15.72 -3.00 -1.88
C THR A 175 17.09 -3.30 -1.29
N SER A 176 17.23 -4.44 -0.62
CA SER A 176 18.52 -5.04 -0.26
C SER A 176 18.99 -6.11 -1.24
N PHE A 177 18.37 -6.29 -2.42
CA PHE A 177 18.85 -7.27 -3.40
C PHE A 177 20.26 -6.90 -3.87
N LYS A 178 21.12 -7.90 -4.08
CA LYS A 178 22.51 -7.70 -4.54
C LYS A 178 22.56 -6.86 -5.82
N ASP A 179 21.82 -7.28 -6.84
CA ASP A 179 21.91 -6.72 -8.20
C ASP A 179 20.77 -5.75 -8.55
N THR A 180 19.87 -5.47 -7.61
CA THR A 180 18.71 -4.60 -7.85
C THR A 180 18.58 -3.58 -6.73
N CYS A 181 19.08 -2.37 -6.95
CA CYS A 181 19.02 -1.31 -5.94
C CYS A 181 17.60 -0.75 -5.78
N LEU A 182 16.97 -0.43 -6.90
CA LEU A 182 15.66 0.23 -6.95
C LEU A 182 14.72 -0.58 -7.84
N ILE A 183 13.50 -0.80 -7.37
CA ILE A 183 12.40 -1.33 -8.18
C ILE A 183 11.35 -0.23 -8.32
N GLU A 184 10.92 0.03 -9.55
CA GLU A 184 9.80 0.92 -9.83
C GLU A 184 8.57 0.11 -10.24
N ILE A 185 7.46 0.36 -9.54
CA ILE A 185 6.18 -0.28 -9.79
C ILE A 185 5.22 0.83 -10.22
N VAL A 186 4.85 0.80 -11.49
CA VAL A 186 3.96 1.79 -12.10
C VAL A 186 2.54 1.23 -12.20
N PRO A 187 1.49 2.06 -12.02
CA PRO A 187 0.11 1.63 -12.24
C PRO A 187 -0.10 1.15 -13.68
N ARG A 188 -0.73 -0.01 -13.88
CA ARG A 188 -0.90 -0.63 -15.21
C ARG A 188 -1.92 0.10 -16.08
N ASP A 189 -3.03 0.56 -15.49
CA ASP A 189 -4.21 1.04 -16.22
C ASP A 189 -4.40 2.57 -16.20
N LEU A 190 -3.29 3.32 -16.19
CA LEU A 190 -3.30 4.70 -16.69
C LEU A 190 -2.87 4.80 -18.17
N THR A 191 -2.72 3.67 -18.86
CA THR A 191 -2.71 3.63 -20.33
C THR A 191 -4.14 3.58 -20.86
N PRO A 192 -4.54 4.44 -21.81
CA PRO A 192 -5.89 4.46 -22.36
C PRO A 192 -6.23 3.10 -22.97
N THR A 193 -7.32 2.50 -22.51
CA THR A 193 -7.97 1.41 -23.25
C THR A 193 -8.33 1.97 -24.63
N LYS A 194 -8.04 1.21 -25.70
CA LYS A 194 -8.17 1.59 -27.13
C LYS A 194 -9.55 2.13 -27.61
N GLY A 195 -10.51 2.40 -26.71
CA GLY A 195 -11.84 2.94 -27.02
C GLY A 195 -12.14 4.35 -26.49
N ASN A 196 -11.35 4.92 -25.57
CA ASN A 196 -11.57 6.28 -25.06
C ASN A 196 -10.36 7.18 -25.38
N MET A 197 -10.37 7.77 -26.58
CA MET A 197 -9.43 8.81 -26.96
C MET A 197 -9.78 10.15 -26.31
N ILE A 198 -9.46 10.33 -25.03
CA ILE A 198 -9.12 11.66 -24.47
C ILE A 198 -8.06 11.49 -23.38
N ALA A 199 -6.86 11.05 -23.74
CA ALA A 199 -5.68 11.31 -22.94
C ALA A 199 -4.70 12.08 -23.81
N ASN A 200 -4.72 13.40 -23.65
CA ASN A 200 -3.77 14.31 -24.26
C ASN A 200 -2.34 13.84 -23.86
N PRO A 201 -1.40 13.60 -24.79
CA PRO A 201 -0.03 13.18 -24.45
C PRO A 201 0.71 14.20 -23.57
N SER A 202 0.28 15.46 -23.56
CA SER A 202 0.77 16.52 -22.68
C SER A 202 0.26 16.44 -21.24
N LEU A 203 -0.68 15.52 -20.96
CA LEU A 203 -1.23 15.22 -19.64
C LEU A 203 -0.66 13.88 -19.13
N ALA A 204 0.63 13.63 -19.37
CA ALA A 204 1.40 12.65 -18.65
C ALA A 204 1.32 13.01 -17.16
N HIS A 205 0.28 12.52 -16.49
CA HIS A 205 0.05 12.74 -15.08
C HIS A 205 1.29 12.23 -14.36
N THR A 206 2.09 13.14 -13.80
CA THR A 206 3.12 12.77 -12.84
C THR A 206 2.38 12.08 -11.70
N PHE A 207 2.53 10.76 -11.61
CA PHE A 207 1.95 9.96 -10.54
C PHE A 207 2.51 10.46 -9.20
N ALA A 208 1.72 10.34 -8.13
CA ALA A 208 2.32 10.45 -6.81
C ALA A 208 3.31 9.29 -6.66
N VAL A 209 4.43 9.52 -5.97
CA VAL A 209 5.43 8.49 -5.75
C VAL A 209 5.45 8.11 -4.27
N LEU A 210 5.16 6.84 -3.99
CA LEU A 210 5.26 6.26 -2.66
C LEU A 210 6.65 5.62 -2.53
N TRP A 211 7.41 6.04 -1.53
CA TRP A 211 8.78 5.58 -1.31
C TRP A 211 8.81 4.58 -0.17
N LEU A 212 9.32 3.38 -0.45
CA LEU A 212 9.45 2.30 0.51
C LEU A 212 10.88 1.77 0.51
N SER A 213 11.33 1.22 1.62
CA SER A 213 12.51 0.35 1.66
C SER A 213 12.09 -1.10 1.91
N PHE A 214 12.90 -2.02 1.40
CA PHE A 214 12.66 -3.46 1.50
C PHE A 214 13.93 -4.18 1.93
N TRP A 215 13.93 -4.65 3.17
CA TRP A 215 14.82 -5.70 3.61
C TRP A 215 14.27 -7.02 3.03
N CYS A 216 14.93 -7.48 1.97
CA CYS A 216 14.39 -8.46 1.03
C CYS A 216 13.87 -9.72 1.71
N GLU A 217 12.61 -10.03 1.42
CA GLU A 217 11.83 -11.15 1.95
C GLU A 217 11.65 -11.13 3.48
N VAL A 218 11.97 -10.01 4.16
CA VAL A 218 11.90 -9.87 5.62
C VAL A 218 11.00 -8.71 6.06
N HIS A 219 11.23 -7.48 5.60
CA HIS A 219 10.53 -6.31 6.17
C HIS A 219 10.41 -5.12 5.22
N TYR A 220 9.34 -4.34 5.39
CA TYR A 220 9.10 -3.08 4.69
C TYR A 220 9.07 -1.92 5.66
N ASN A 221 9.82 -0.86 5.34
CA ASN A 221 9.73 0.42 6.02
C ASN A 221 9.26 1.51 5.04
N SER A 222 8.77 2.61 5.60
CA SER A 222 8.41 3.81 4.83
C SER A 222 9.65 4.67 4.65
N LEU A 223 9.94 5.11 3.43
CA LEU A 223 11.21 5.73 3.07
C LEU A 223 11.05 7.24 2.83
N TYR A 224 12.02 8.00 3.33
CA TYR A 224 12.06 9.46 3.28
C TYR A 224 13.47 9.95 2.96
N GLY A 225 13.59 11.21 2.55
CA GLY A 225 14.85 11.92 2.70
C GLY A 225 15.13 12.18 4.19
N ILE A 226 16.39 12.18 4.60
CA ILE A 226 16.77 12.44 6.01
C ILE A 226 16.10 13.73 6.52
N ASP A 227 16.17 14.83 5.77
CA ASP A 227 15.61 16.13 6.17
C ASP A 227 14.07 16.10 6.30
N ASP A 228 13.41 15.34 5.42
CA ASP A 228 11.94 15.22 5.39
C ASP A 228 11.42 14.48 6.62
N LEU A 229 12.17 13.48 7.09
CA LEU A 229 11.80 12.70 8.26
C LEU A 229 12.01 13.48 9.56
N LEU A 230 13.11 14.24 9.66
CA LEU A 230 13.43 15.06 10.83
C LEU A 230 12.40 16.17 11.08
N THR A 231 11.81 16.69 10.01
CA THR A 231 10.80 17.78 10.07
C THR A 231 9.37 17.26 10.09
N ARG A 232 9.19 15.93 10.10
CA ARG A 232 7.87 15.30 10.03
C ARG A 232 7.08 15.52 11.32
N LYS A 233 5.94 16.19 11.20
CA LYS A 233 4.91 16.22 12.25
C LYS A 233 4.00 15.01 12.10
N THR A 234 3.80 14.24 13.16
CA THR A 234 2.75 13.23 13.22
C THR A 234 1.39 13.93 13.07
N LYS A 235 0.69 13.67 11.97
CA LYS A 235 -0.68 14.17 11.83
C LYS A 235 -1.55 13.37 12.81
N LYS A 236 -2.21 14.08 13.75
CA LYS A 236 -3.27 13.49 14.57
C LYS A 236 -4.32 12.88 13.62
N LYS A 237 -4.97 11.80 14.07
CA LYS A 237 -6.00 11.04 13.35
C LYS A 237 -6.76 11.95 12.39
N HIS A 238 -6.63 11.70 11.08
CA HIS A 238 -7.61 12.25 10.16
C HIS A 238 -8.96 11.64 10.59
N TRP A 239 -9.96 12.48 10.83
CA TRP A 239 -11.35 12.08 11.10
C TRP A 239 -11.98 11.51 9.82
N LEU A 240 -11.30 10.57 9.15
CA LEU A 240 -11.74 9.95 7.91
C LEU A 240 -12.24 8.52 8.13
N PHE A 241 -12.33 8.09 9.40
CA PHE A 241 -12.82 6.79 9.85
C PHE A 241 -13.22 6.86 11.32
#